data_AF-A0A256GE96-F1
#
_entry.id   AF-A0A256GE96-F1
#
_cell.length_a   1.000
_cell.length_b   1.000
_cell.length_c   1.000
_cell.angle_alpha   90.00
_cell.angle_beta   90.00
_cell.angle_gamma   90.00
#
_symmetry.space_group_name_H-M   'P 1'
#
loop_
_entity.id
_entity.type
_entity.pdbx_description
1 polymer ?
#
loop_
_entity_poly.entity_id
_entity_poly.type
_entity_poly.pdbx_seq_one_letter_code
_entity_poly.pdbx_strand_id
1 'polypeptide(L)'
;MNDPKFLEADTDQRFVRVFNALAPKKTAGPSKRSVVTAASGQKIATVERTPKSVAVVVGIEGSMEFGEFVAARLLDLYQQFESEKEKTD
;
A
#
# COMPACT_ATOMS: atom_id res chain seq x y z
N MET A 1 17.92 -30.71 -14.81
CA MET A 1 18.21 -29.34 -15.32
C MET A 1 18.45 -29.41 -16.81
N ASN A 2 17.41 -29.43 -17.64
CA ASN A 2 17.58 -29.33 -19.09
C ASN A 2 16.29 -28.75 -19.68
N ASP A 3 16.19 -27.43 -19.73
CA ASP A 3 15.09 -26.74 -20.40
C ASP A 3 15.54 -26.44 -21.84
N PRO A 4 15.03 -27.15 -22.86
CA PRO A 4 15.46 -26.94 -24.25
C PRO A 4 15.19 -25.51 -24.72
N LYS A 5 14.14 -24.85 -24.19
CA LYS A 5 13.83 -23.46 -24.51
C LYS A 5 14.82 -22.45 -23.92
N PHE A 6 15.64 -22.86 -22.94
CA PHE A 6 16.72 -22.04 -22.40
C PHE A 6 17.98 -22.16 -23.25
N LEU A 7 18.25 -23.36 -23.79
CA LEU A 7 19.41 -23.62 -24.64
C LEU A 7 19.25 -22.99 -26.03
N GLU A 8 18.02 -22.94 -26.55
CA GLU A 8 17.66 -22.32 -27.83
C GLU A 8 17.52 -20.79 -27.78
N ALA A 9 17.57 -20.20 -26.59
CA ALA A 9 17.40 -18.75 -26.41
C ALA A 9 18.74 -18.01 -26.58
N ASP A 10 18.68 -16.85 -27.25
CA ASP A 10 19.81 -15.92 -27.34
C ASP A 10 20.28 -15.47 -25.95
N THR A 11 21.55 -15.07 -25.85
CA THR A 11 22.21 -14.73 -24.58
C THR A 11 21.40 -13.75 -23.73
N ASP A 12 20.85 -12.70 -24.34
CA ASP A 12 20.03 -11.71 -23.64
C ASP A 12 18.72 -12.31 -23.13
N GLN A 13 18.08 -13.19 -23.90
CA GLN A 13 16.86 -13.87 -23.46
C GLN A 13 17.13 -14.84 -22.31
N ARG A 14 18.30 -15.48 -22.27
CA ARG A 14 18.72 -16.30 -21.13
C ARG A 14 18.90 -15.45 -19.87
N PHE A 15 19.52 -14.28 -20.00
CA PHE A 15 19.65 -13.32 -18.91
C PHE A 15 18.29 -12.86 -18.37
N VAL A 16 17.35 -12.49 -19.25
CA VAL A 16 16.00 -12.09 -18.84
C VAL A 16 15.29 -13.21 -18.08
N ARG A 17 15.42 -14.47 -18.52
CA ARG A 17 14.81 -15.61 -17.85
C ARG A 17 15.40 -15.87 -16.46
N VAL A 18 16.73 -15.84 -16.34
CA VAL A 18 17.41 -16.02 -15.05
C VAL A 18 17.09 -14.86 -14.11
N PHE A 19 17.14 -13.63 -14.61
CA PHE A 19 16.81 -12.44 -13.84
C PHE A 19 15.36 -12.50 -13.33
N ASN A 20 14.39 -12.85 -14.17
CA ASN A 20 12.99 -12.98 -13.77
C ASN A 20 12.75 -14.15 -12.79
N ALA A 21 13.53 -15.22 -12.88
CA ALA A 21 13.44 -16.34 -11.94
C ALA A 21 14.02 -15.99 -10.56
N LEU A 22 15.01 -15.12 -10.51
CA LEU A 22 15.65 -14.62 -9.28
C LEU A 22 14.96 -13.38 -8.70
N ALA A 23 14.24 -12.63 -9.53
CA ALA A 23 13.56 -11.43 -9.10
C ALA A 23 12.53 -11.78 -8.02
N PRO A 24 12.42 -10.98 -6.94
CA PRO A 24 11.39 -11.17 -5.94
C PRO A 24 10.03 -11.17 -6.65
N LYS A 25 9.27 -12.26 -6.48
CA LYS A 25 7.90 -12.33 -6.99
C LYS A 25 7.16 -11.11 -6.45
N LYS A 26 6.64 -10.26 -7.34
CA LYS A 26 5.77 -9.14 -6.96
C LYS A 26 4.52 -9.70 -6.30
N THR A 27 4.58 -9.96 -5.01
CA THR A 27 3.45 -10.29 -4.14
C THR A 27 2.71 -9.02 -3.73
N ALA A 28 2.48 -8.12 -4.68
CA ALA A 28 1.53 -7.05 -4.48
C ALA A 28 0.18 -7.59 -4.98
N GLY A 29 -0.58 -8.22 -4.09
CA GLY A 29 -2.02 -8.35 -4.32
C GLY A 29 -2.61 -6.95 -4.56
N PRO A 30 -3.76 -6.83 -5.25
CA PRO A 30 -4.32 -5.53 -5.63
C PRO A 30 -4.54 -4.68 -4.37
N SER A 31 -3.67 -3.69 -4.14
CA SER A 31 -3.90 -2.72 -3.08
C SER A 31 -5.06 -1.82 -3.51
N LYS A 32 -6.13 -1.80 -2.72
CA LYS A 32 -7.25 -0.88 -2.99
C LYS A 32 -6.81 0.49 -2.49
N ARG A 33 -6.54 1.39 -3.44
CA ARG A 33 -6.15 2.78 -3.18
C ARG A 33 -7.37 3.68 -3.37
N SER A 34 -7.74 4.44 -2.35
CA SER A 34 -8.83 5.43 -2.39
C SER A 34 -8.32 6.81 -2.00
N VAL A 35 -8.67 7.82 -2.79
CA VAL A 35 -8.32 9.22 -2.50
C VAL A 35 -9.38 9.82 -1.59
N VAL A 36 -8.95 10.50 -0.53
CA VAL A 36 -9.81 11.26 0.38
C VAL A 36 -9.68 12.74 0.05
N THR A 37 -10.80 13.36 -0.27
CA THR A 37 -10.91 14.79 -0.58
C THR A 37 -11.71 15.52 0.50
N ALA A 38 -11.28 16.72 0.86
CA ALA A 38 -12.05 17.64 1.68
C ALA A 38 -13.29 18.15 0.92
N ALA A 39 -14.24 18.74 1.65
CA ALA A 39 -15.43 19.36 1.05
C ALA A 39 -15.09 20.48 0.05
N SER A 40 -13.92 21.10 0.19
CA SER A 40 -13.37 22.08 -0.75
C SER A 40 -12.85 21.48 -2.07
N GLY A 41 -12.86 20.15 -2.21
CA GLY A 41 -12.27 19.43 -3.35
C GLY A 41 -10.76 19.18 -3.24
N GLN A 42 -10.11 19.70 -2.20
CA GLN A 42 -8.68 19.48 -1.97
C GLN A 42 -8.41 18.02 -1.58
N LYS A 43 -7.44 17.38 -2.23
CA LYS A 43 -6.94 16.07 -1.84
C LYS A 43 -6.16 16.18 -0.53
N ILE A 44 -6.62 15.50 0.52
CA ILE A 44 -6.00 15.54 1.85
C ILE A 44 -5.23 14.26 2.17
N ALA A 45 -5.69 13.11 1.68
CA ALA A 45 -5.02 11.84 1.94
C ALA A 45 -5.28 10.81 0.84
N THR A 46 -4.47 9.77 0.85
CA THR A 46 -4.68 8.54 0.08
C THR A 46 -4.69 7.38 1.06
N VAL A 47 -5.76 6.60 1.05
CA VAL A 47 -5.86 5.38 1.86
C VAL A 47 -5.52 4.19 1.00
N GLU A 48 -4.54 3.41 1.43
CA GLU A 48 -4.10 2.18 0.80
C GLU A 48 -4.45 1.01 1.69
N ARG A 49 -5.21 0.07 1.13
CA ARG A 49 -5.60 -1.15 1.84
C ARG A 49 -4.85 -2.33 1.23
N THR A 50 -4.10 -3.01 2.07
CA THR A 50 -3.54 -4.32 1.78
C THR A 50 -4.28 -5.38 2.62
N PRO A 51 -4.10 -6.69 2.35
CA PRO A 51 -4.70 -7.73 3.17
C PRO A 51 -4.24 -7.73 4.64
N LYS A 52 -3.12 -7.07 4.97
CA LYS A 52 -2.52 -7.09 6.31
C LYS A 52 -2.54 -5.73 7.01
N SER A 53 -2.77 -4.65 6.27
CA SER A 53 -2.64 -3.30 6.81
C SER A 53 -3.47 -2.29 6.02
N VAL A 54 -3.81 -1.21 6.71
CA VAL A 54 -4.34 0.02 6.10
C VAL A 54 -3.32 1.11 6.34
N ALA A 55 -2.86 1.76 5.27
CA ALA A 55 -1.99 2.92 5.33
C ALA A 55 -2.77 4.17 4.94
N VAL A 56 -2.65 5.22 5.74
CA VAL A 56 -3.18 6.56 5.43
C VAL A 56 -1.99 7.44 5.08
N VAL A 57 -1.90 7.84 3.82
CA VAL A 57 -0.82 8.68 3.30
C VAL A 57 -1.34 10.10 3.11
N VAL A 58 -0.90 11.01 3.97
CA VAL A 58 -1.26 12.43 3.91
C VAL A 58 -0.31 13.16 2.96
N GLY A 59 -0.84 13.99 2.07
CA GLY A 59 -0.04 14.73 1.08
C GLY A 59 0.79 15.84 1.71
N ILE A 60 1.99 16.11 1.18
CA ILE A 60 2.90 17.14 1.72
C ILE A 60 2.43 18.55 1.33
N GLU A 61 1.79 18.71 0.16
CA GLU A 61 1.21 20.00 -0.28
C GLU A 61 0.01 20.36 0.61
N GLY A 62 0.22 21.33 1.50
CA GLY A 62 -0.82 21.95 2.32
C GLY A 62 -1.45 21.06 3.40
N SER A 63 -0.92 19.84 3.64
CA SER A 63 -1.55 18.88 4.57
C SER A 63 -0.58 18.26 5.59
N MET A 64 0.67 18.76 5.72
CA MET A 64 1.63 18.26 6.72
C MET A 64 1.10 18.39 8.16
N GLU A 65 0.56 19.56 8.52
CA GLU A 65 -0.05 19.80 9.84
C GLU A 65 -1.22 18.85 10.12
N PHE A 66 -1.99 18.52 9.08
CA PHE A 66 -3.07 17.52 9.20
C PHE A 66 -2.50 16.12 9.46
N GLY A 67 -1.38 15.76 8.84
CA GLY A 67 -0.70 14.49 9.11
C GLY A 67 -0.26 14.35 10.56
N GLU A 68 0.36 15.40 11.13
CA GLU A 68 0.76 15.43 12.54
C GLU A 68 -0.45 15.39 13.47
N PHE A 69 -1.51 16.14 13.15
CA PHE A 69 -2.76 16.11 13.89
C PHE A 69 -3.36 14.70 13.94
N VAL A 70 -3.44 14.01 12.80
CA VAL A 70 -3.94 12.64 12.72
C VAL A 70 -3.06 11.72 13.57
N ALA A 71 -1.74 11.80 13.43
CA ALA A 71 -0.81 10.96 14.20
C ALA A 71 -0.96 11.17 15.71
N ALA A 72 -1.09 12.41 16.16
CA ALA A 72 -1.28 12.75 17.57
C ALA A 72 -2.61 12.22 18.14
N ARG A 73 -3.65 12.07 17.29
CA ARG A 73 -4.99 11.59 17.69
C ARG A 73 -5.19 10.09 17.47
N LEU A 74 -4.21 9.35 16.93
CA LEU A 74 -4.37 7.92 16.64
C LEU A 74 -4.74 7.11 17.88
N LEU A 75 -4.14 7.42 19.04
CA LEU A 75 -4.43 6.73 20.29
C LEU A 75 -5.89 6.97 20.73
N ASP A 76 -6.32 8.24 20.74
CA ASP A 76 -7.68 8.62 21.12
C ASP A 76 -8.72 7.99 20.18
N LEU A 77 -8.45 7.99 18.87
CA LEU A 77 -9.31 7.37 17.85
C LEU A 77 -9.45 5.87 18.08
N TYR A 78 -8.37 5.19 18.48
CA TYR A 78 -8.41 3.76 18.78
C TYR A 78 -9.24 3.48 20.04
N GLN A 79 -9.08 4.28 21.10
CA GLN A 79 -9.88 4.14 22.31
C GLN A 79 -11.38 4.39 22.07
N GLN A 80 -11.73 5.38 21.24
CA GLN A 80 -13.10 5.62 20.80
C GLN A 80 -13.67 4.43 20.04
N PHE A 81 -12.89 3.87 19.11
CA PHE A 81 -13.28 2.68 18.36
C PHE A 81 -13.56 1.47 19.27
N GLU A 82 -12.72 1.22 20.28
CA GLU A 82 -12.97 0.14 21.25
C GLU A 82 -14.24 0.39 22.06
N SER A 83 -14.46 1.63 22.50
CA SER A 83 -15.65 2.01 23.27
C SER A 83 -16.95 1.88 22.46
N GLU A 84 -16.93 2.17 21.16
CA GLU A 84 -18.08 2.01 20.27
C GLU A 84 -18.36 0.54 19.95
N LYS A 85 -17.31 -0.26 19.81
CA LYS A 85 -17.43 -1.71 19.61
C LYS A 85 -18.12 -2.38 20.81
N GLU A 86 -17.71 -2.03 22.03
CA GLU A 86 -18.29 -2.59 23.26
C GLU A 86 -19.77 -2.22 23.47
N LYS A 87 -20.24 -1.10 22.91
CA LYS A 87 -21.66 -0.70 22.96
C LYS A 87 -22.55 -1.40 21.94
N THR A 88 -21.95 -2.07 20.96
CA THR A 88 -22.66 -2.72 19.85
C THR A 88 -22.77 -4.24 20.05
N ASP A 89 -22.00 -4.82 20.97
CA ASP A 89 -22.14 -6.18 21.52
C ASP A 89 -23.13 -6.20 22.71
#